data_AF-A0A845S9A7-F1
#
_entry.id   AF-A0A845S9A7-F1
#
_cell.length_a   1.000
_cell.length_b   1.000
_cell.length_c   1.000
_cell.angle_alpha   90.00
_cell.angle_beta   90.00
_cell.angle_gamma   90.00
#
_symmetry.space_group_name_H-M   'P 1'
#
loop_
_entity.id
_entity.type
_entity.pdbx_description
1 polymer ?
#
loop_
_entity_poly.entity_id
_entity_poly.type
_entity_poly.pdbx_seq_one_letter_code
_entity_poly.pdbx_strand_id
1 'polypeptide(L)'
;LYSKKINNNFNKVIKFVEKPNLNKAQKLIKNKNYLWNSGMFLSNKSVLLNEYSILQTKLALQVCDSYVNAKSTNNIIELDNKYYSKIKSISFDHAILEKSKNIFSAKLLSDWKDVGSWLQKWEIEKKDKDKNYIKGNVLKNNVQNSYISSNRTIVASNLKNILAVDNNDVLYLSDLRNNDLKSLYPLISKKFPKITDQHTTTQRPWGQFTNIFVGKNFQVKELVVKSGGILSLQKHKYRSENWVVVEGKANITLNKKNIILQKSDSIFIPQGAVHRIQNREKSILKIIEVQTGSYLGEDDIVRIKDIYGRA
;
A
#
# COMPACT_ATOMS: atom_id res chain seq x y z
N LEU A 1 27.09 8.18 6.59
CA LEU A 1 27.54 8.42 7.98
C LEU A 1 29.05 8.25 8.11
N TYR A 2 29.74 9.10 8.87
CA TYR A 2 31.15 8.97 9.23
C TYR A 2 31.26 8.18 10.53
N SER A 3 32.05 7.12 10.55
CA SER A 3 32.18 6.27 11.73
C SER A 3 33.63 5.94 12.06
N LYS A 4 33.92 5.72 13.35
CA LYS A 4 35.21 5.24 13.86
C LYS A 4 35.04 3.83 14.42
N LYS A 5 35.93 2.91 14.04
CA LYS A 5 35.90 1.52 14.52
C LYS A 5 36.05 1.48 16.04
N ILE A 6 35.16 0.73 16.71
CA ILE A 6 35.31 0.41 18.14
C ILE A 6 35.81 -1.03 18.28
N ASN A 7 35.14 -1.97 17.61
CA ASN A 7 35.53 -3.37 17.57
C ASN A 7 35.24 -3.97 16.18
N ASN A 8 35.34 -5.29 16.03
CA ASN A 8 35.16 -5.94 14.72
C ASN A 8 33.74 -5.81 14.14
N ASN A 9 32.73 -5.62 14.99
CA ASN A 9 31.33 -5.63 14.56
C ASN A 9 30.71 -4.23 14.52
N PHE A 10 31.20 -3.30 15.35
CA PHE A 10 30.57 -2.00 15.57
C PHE A 10 31.54 -0.83 15.44
N ASN A 11 31.05 0.24 14.82
CA ASN A 11 31.71 1.54 14.73
C ASN A 11 30.86 2.60 15.44
N LYS A 12 31.49 3.53 16.15
CA LYS A 12 30.81 4.73 16.68
C LYS A 12 30.55 5.67 15.53
N VAL A 13 29.30 6.12 15.37
CA VAL A 13 28.98 7.15 14.38
C VAL A 13 29.34 8.51 14.98
N ILE A 14 30.20 9.25 14.28
CA ILE A 14 30.68 10.57 14.69
C ILE A 14 29.89 11.67 14.00
N LYS A 15 29.46 11.42 12.76
CA LYS A 15 28.68 12.39 11.98
C LYS A 15 27.69 11.68 11.06
N PHE A 16 26.42 12.04 11.18
CA PHE A 16 25.41 11.66 10.22
C PHE A 16 25.21 12.81 9.21
N VAL A 17 24.92 12.47 7.96
CA VAL A 17 24.66 13.45 6.89
C VAL A 17 23.54 12.88 6.05
N GLU A 18 22.34 13.45 6.17
CA GLU A 18 21.19 13.06 5.36
C GLU A 18 21.24 13.77 4.01
N LYS A 19 20.99 13.03 2.92
CA LYS A 19 20.80 13.52 1.54
C LYS A 19 21.74 14.69 1.13
N PRO A 20 23.06 14.46 1.07
CA PRO A 20 24.02 15.49 0.68
C PRO A 20 23.82 15.94 -0.79
N ASN A 21 24.16 17.18 -1.10
CA ASN A 21 24.27 17.63 -2.49
C ASN A 21 25.36 16.87 -3.26
N LEU A 22 25.32 16.93 -4.60
CA LEU A 22 26.22 16.18 -5.48
C LEU A 22 27.70 16.34 -5.13
N ASN A 23 28.17 17.58 -4.97
CA ASN A 23 29.56 17.88 -4.63
C ASN A 23 29.99 17.27 -3.29
N LYS A 24 29.12 17.33 -2.28
CA LYS A 24 29.37 16.73 -0.97
C LYS A 24 29.34 15.21 -1.06
N ALA A 25 28.36 14.62 -1.78
CA ALA A 25 28.25 13.18 -1.98
C ALA A 25 29.53 12.59 -2.62
N GLN A 26 30.07 13.23 -3.66
CA GLN A 26 31.33 12.82 -4.29
C GLN A 26 32.50 12.82 -3.29
N LYS A 27 32.60 13.83 -2.42
CA LYS A 27 33.62 13.89 -1.37
C LYS A 27 33.43 12.78 -0.33
N LEU A 28 32.18 12.46 0.04
CA LEU A 28 31.88 11.39 1.00
C LEU A 28 32.27 10.01 0.45
N ILE A 29 31.95 9.72 -0.81
CA ILE A 29 32.24 8.42 -1.45
C ILE A 29 33.74 8.16 -1.54
N LYS A 30 34.56 9.19 -1.78
CA LYS A 30 36.02 9.06 -1.83
C LYS A 30 36.63 8.69 -0.46
N ASN A 31 35.92 8.94 0.63
CA ASN A 31 36.41 8.69 1.98
C ASN A 31 35.89 7.33 2.51
N LYS A 32 36.79 6.35 2.64
CA LYS A 32 36.48 4.98 3.08
C LYS A 32 35.89 4.86 4.49
N ASN A 33 35.94 5.91 5.30
CA ASN A 33 35.35 5.95 6.64
C ASN A 33 33.87 6.37 6.63
N TYR A 34 33.34 6.76 5.46
CA TYR A 34 31.92 6.96 5.27
C TYR A 34 31.23 5.67 4.84
N LEU A 35 30.10 5.39 5.47
CA LEU A 35 29.18 4.31 5.11
C LEU A 35 27.85 4.90 4.63
N TRP A 36 27.12 4.15 3.80
CA TRP A 36 25.74 4.47 3.45
C TRP A 36 24.82 4.09 4.60
N ASN A 37 23.78 4.89 4.85
CA ASN A 37 22.71 4.49 5.76
C ASN A 37 21.78 3.53 4.99
N SER A 38 21.54 2.35 5.52
CA SER A 38 20.64 1.37 4.91
C SER A 38 19.16 1.59 5.25
N GLY A 39 18.86 2.50 6.17
CA GLY A 39 17.50 2.71 6.70
C GLY A 39 17.05 1.63 7.69
N MET A 40 17.93 0.70 8.06
CA MET A 40 17.66 -0.33 9.07
C MET A 40 18.21 0.11 10.43
N PHE A 41 17.38 0.00 11.47
CA PHE A 41 17.72 0.44 12.81
C PHE A 41 17.35 -0.62 13.84
N LEU A 42 18.18 -0.71 14.89
CA LEU A 42 17.91 -1.51 16.08
C LEU A 42 18.15 -0.63 17.31
N SER A 43 17.18 -0.57 18.21
CA SER A 43 17.29 0.19 19.45
C SER A 43 16.38 -0.38 20.52
N ASN A 44 16.78 -0.23 21.78
CA ASN A 44 15.91 -0.47 22.91
C ASN A 44 14.81 0.61 22.95
N LYS A 45 13.57 0.21 23.23
CA LYS A 45 12.42 1.13 23.34
C LYS A 45 12.72 2.30 24.29
N SER A 46 13.29 2.01 25.46
CA SER A 46 13.64 3.02 26.47
C SER A 46 14.66 4.04 25.95
N VAL A 47 15.69 3.58 25.25
CA VAL A 47 16.72 4.44 24.65
C VAL A 47 16.10 5.34 23.60
N LEU A 48 15.27 4.77 22.71
CA LEU A 48 14.61 5.55 21.67
C LEU A 48 13.69 6.64 22.25
N LEU A 49 12.88 6.30 23.26
CA LEU A 49 12.02 7.27 23.95
C LEU A 49 12.82 8.37 24.62
N ASN A 50 13.97 8.04 25.24
CA ASN A 50 14.86 9.02 25.86
C ASN A 50 15.52 9.95 24.82
N GLU A 51 15.93 9.43 23.67
CA GLU A 51 16.46 10.27 22.59
C GLU A 51 15.40 11.24 22.07
N TYR A 52 14.13 10.80 21.92
CA TYR A 52 13.03 11.69 21.55
C TYR A 52 12.71 12.72 22.63
N SER A 53 12.71 12.35 23.92
CA SER A 53 12.41 13.28 25.01
C SER A 53 13.44 14.41 25.12
N ILE A 54 14.70 14.14 24.76
CA ILE A 54 15.79 15.12 24.80
C ILE A 54 15.89 15.91 23.49
N LEU A 55 15.91 15.25 22.34
CA LEU A 55 16.22 15.88 21.04
C LEU A 55 14.99 16.48 20.35
N GLN A 56 13.80 16.01 20.73
CA GLN A 56 12.52 16.31 20.09
C GLN A 56 11.40 16.44 21.13
N THR A 57 11.68 17.07 22.28
CA THR A 57 10.78 17.13 23.45
C THR A 57 9.35 17.51 23.09
N LYS A 58 9.17 18.57 22.27
CA LYS A 58 7.84 19.00 21.82
C LYS A 58 7.11 17.91 21.04
N LEU A 59 7.79 17.25 20.09
CA LEU A 59 7.22 16.18 19.30
C LEU A 59 6.83 14.98 20.20
N ALA A 60 7.72 14.61 21.13
CA ALA A 60 7.47 13.52 22.07
C ALA A 60 6.22 13.78 22.92
N LEU A 61 6.06 15.00 23.46
CA LEU A 61 4.88 15.38 24.22
C LEU A 61 3.60 15.34 23.36
N GLN A 62 3.63 15.88 22.14
CA GLN A 62 2.46 15.84 21.26
C GLN A 62 2.04 14.42 20.88
N VAL A 63 3.01 13.51 20.68
CA VAL A 63 2.74 12.08 20.44
C VAL A 63 2.13 11.43 21.69
N CYS A 64 2.66 11.72 22.88
CA CYS A 64 2.10 11.24 24.14
C CYS A 64 0.65 11.71 24.33
N ASP A 65 0.38 13.00 24.10
CA ASP A 65 -0.99 13.56 24.18
C ASP A 65 -1.92 12.85 23.19
N SER A 66 -1.47 12.65 21.96
CA SER A 66 -2.25 11.95 20.94
C SER A 66 -2.53 10.49 21.30
N TYR A 67 -1.60 9.83 21.99
CA TYR A 67 -1.76 8.44 22.42
C TYR A 67 -2.66 8.30 23.66
N VAL A 68 -2.50 9.17 24.66
CA VAL A 68 -3.34 9.16 25.87
C VAL A 68 -4.81 9.42 25.56
N ASN A 69 -5.08 10.26 24.55
CA ASN A 69 -6.44 10.55 24.08
C ASN A 69 -6.91 9.60 22.97
N ALA A 70 -6.16 8.54 22.67
CA ALA A 70 -6.55 7.57 21.65
C ALA A 70 -7.69 6.67 22.14
N LYS A 71 -8.52 6.22 21.19
CA LYS A 71 -9.53 5.19 21.46
C LYS A 71 -8.93 3.82 21.16
N SER A 72 -9.15 2.87 22.06
CA SER A 72 -8.77 1.48 21.83
C SER A 72 -10.03 0.66 21.58
N THR A 73 -10.11 0.00 20.43
CA THR A 73 -11.23 -0.88 20.08
C THR A 73 -10.69 -2.08 19.30
N ASN A 74 -10.99 -3.30 19.74
CA ASN A 74 -10.57 -4.54 19.06
C ASN A 74 -9.07 -4.59 18.70
N ASN A 75 -8.18 -4.22 19.63
CA ASN A 75 -6.72 -4.13 19.42
C ASN A 75 -6.26 -3.08 18.39
N ILE A 76 -7.14 -2.16 17.99
CA ILE A 76 -6.81 -1.01 17.16
C ILE A 76 -6.75 0.21 18.07
N ILE A 77 -5.63 0.94 18.00
CA ILE A 77 -5.47 2.24 18.66
C ILE A 77 -5.71 3.32 17.61
N GLU A 78 -6.84 4.01 17.73
CA GLU A 78 -7.21 5.12 16.87
C GLU A 78 -6.81 6.44 17.55
N LEU A 79 -5.83 7.12 16.95
CA LEU A 79 -5.34 8.40 17.44
C LEU A 79 -6.34 9.50 17.11
N ASP A 80 -6.73 10.28 18.13
CA ASP A 80 -7.70 11.36 17.96
C ASP A 80 -7.14 12.47 17.05
N ASN A 81 -7.88 12.80 15.98
CA ASN A 81 -7.48 13.76 14.97
C ASN A 81 -7.19 15.17 15.54
N LYS A 82 -7.87 15.60 16.61
CA LYS A 82 -7.65 16.90 17.27
C LYS A 82 -6.22 17.02 17.81
N TYR A 83 -5.63 15.91 18.22
CA TYR A 83 -4.27 15.85 18.77
C TYR A 83 -3.27 15.47 17.68
N TYR A 84 -3.56 14.44 16.89
CA TYR A 84 -2.65 13.90 15.88
C TYR A 84 -2.32 14.92 14.78
N SER A 85 -3.32 15.70 14.33
CA SER A 85 -3.13 16.71 13.27
C SER A 85 -2.13 17.83 13.63
N LYS A 86 -1.81 18.00 14.92
CA LYS A 86 -0.83 18.99 15.40
C LYS A 86 0.62 18.49 15.33
N ILE A 87 0.83 17.20 15.08
CA ILE A 87 2.14 16.57 15.06
C ILE A 87 2.80 16.84 13.72
N LYS A 88 3.97 17.50 13.73
CA LYS A 88 4.71 17.79 12.51
C LYS A 88 5.38 16.52 11.98
N SER A 89 5.15 16.20 10.70
CA SER A 89 5.87 15.13 10.02
C SER A 89 7.36 15.49 9.90
N ILE A 90 8.23 14.60 10.39
CA ILE A 90 9.68 14.69 10.29
C ILE A 90 10.26 13.28 10.17
N SER A 91 11.24 13.08 9.29
CA SER A 91 11.91 11.79 9.14
C SER A 91 12.75 11.47 10.37
N PHE A 92 12.90 10.19 10.71
CA PHE A 92 13.75 9.73 11.81
C PHE A 92 15.21 10.21 11.68
N ASP A 93 15.75 10.26 10.47
CA ASP A 93 17.12 10.70 10.19
C ASP A 93 17.36 12.15 10.68
N HIS A 94 16.50 13.08 10.26
CA HIS A 94 16.54 14.47 10.73
C HIS A 94 16.13 14.64 12.20
N ALA A 95 15.16 13.85 12.67
CA ALA A 95 14.64 14.02 14.01
C ALA A 95 15.65 13.57 15.08
N ILE A 96 16.30 12.44 14.84
CA ILE A 96 17.16 11.75 15.80
C ILE A 96 18.58 11.56 15.27
N LEU A 97 18.79 10.95 14.09
CA LEU A 97 20.13 10.49 13.70
C LEU A 97 21.14 11.63 13.43
N GLU A 98 20.69 12.78 12.92
CA GLU A 98 21.57 13.93 12.72
C GLU A 98 21.99 14.62 14.02
N LYS A 99 21.24 14.39 15.11
CA LYS A 99 21.40 15.11 16.39
C LYS A 99 21.97 14.23 17.49
N SER A 100 21.68 12.93 17.46
CA SER A 100 22.07 11.99 18.50
C SER A 100 23.58 11.70 18.46
N LYS A 101 24.18 11.69 19.66
CA LYS A 101 25.56 11.23 19.86
C LYS A 101 25.62 9.74 20.21
N ASN A 102 24.48 9.09 20.39
CA ASN A 102 24.39 7.70 20.84
C ASN A 102 24.12 6.72 19.69
N ILE A 103 24.81 6.91 18.57
CA ILE A 103 24.62 6.10 17.38
C ILE A 103 25.84 5.20 17.16
N PHE A 104 25.56 3.93 16.88
CA PHE A 104 26.53 2.93 16.46
C PHE A 104 26.09 2.36 15.12
N SER A 105 27.05 1.96 14.30
CA SER A 105 26.81 1.34 13.00
C SER A 105 27.47 -0.02 12.94
N ALA A 106 26.78 -0.99 12.37
CA ALA A 106 27.32 -2.28 11.96
C ALA A 106 27.45 -2.29 10.44
N LYS A 107 28.55 -2.83 9.91
CA LYS A 107 28.72 -2.96 8.46
C LYS A 107 27.85 -4.11 7.95
N LEU A 108 27.05 -3.83 6.93
CA LEU A 108 26.31 -4.86 6.21
C LEU A 108 27.22 -5.49 5.16
N LEU A 109 27.50 -6.79 5.29
CA LEU A 109 28.29 -7.57 4.35
C LEU A 109 27.36 -8.34 3.39
N SER A 110 26.48 -7.60 2.73
CA SER A 110 25.52 -8.13 1.77
C SER A 110 25.30 -7.09 0.68
N ASP A 111 24.88 -7.55 -0.49
CA ASP A 111 24.29 -6.68 -1.50
C ASP A 111 23.08 -5.98 -0.88
N TRP A 112 23.02 -4.67 -1.06
CA TRP A 112 21.92 -3.83 -0.61
C TRP A 112 21.70 -2.72 -1.63
N LYS A 113 20.43 -2.46 -1.93
CA LYS A 113 20.04 -1.37 -2.81
C LYS A 113 18.67 -0.85 -2.39
N ASP A 114 18.59 0.47 -2.18
CA ASP A 114 17.31 1.15 -2.04
C ASP A 114 16.62 1.22 -3.41
N VAL A 115 15.45 0.60 -3.54
CA VAL A 115 14.68 0.56 -4.77
C VAL A 115 13.64 1.68 -4.71
N GLY A 116 14.07 2.88 -5.05
CA GLY A 116 13.28 4.11 -5.04
C GLY A 116 12.82 4.60 -6.41
N SER A 117 13.27 3.98 -7.51
CA SER A 117 12.85 4.33 -8.88
C SER A 117 12.65 3.10 -9.78
N TRP A 118 11.89 3.29 -10.86
CA TRP A 118 11.69 2.24 -11.87
C TRP A 118 12.99 1.85 -12.57
N LEU A 119 13.92 2.79 -12.75
CA LEU A 119 15.25 2.50 -13.27
C LEU A 119 16.00 1.54 -12.34
N GLN A 120 16.00 1.81 -11.04
CA GLN A 120 16.65 0.93 -10.05
C GLN A 120 15.98 -0.44 -9.99
N LYS A 121 14.65 -0.49 -10.13
CA LYS A 121 13.91 -1.74 -10.26
C LYS A 121 14.37 -2.51 -11.50
N TRP A 122 14.41 -1.88 -12.67
CA TRP A 122 14.94 -2.50 -13.89
C TRP A 122 16.39 -2.98 -13.73
N GLU A 123 17.25 -2.26 -12.99
CA GLU A 123 18.65 -2.64 -12.76
C GLU A 123 18.81 -3.97 -12.01
N ILE A 124 17.93 -4.26 -11.06
CA ILE A 124 18.01 -5.49 -10.23
C ILE A 124 17.27 -6.69 -10.84
N GLU A 125 16.36 -6.46 -11.79
CA GLU A 125 15.61 -7.54 -12.41
C GLU A 125 16.46 -8.34 -13.40
N LYS A 126 16.11 -9.62 -13.58
CA LYS A 126 16.70 -10.48 -14.62
C LYS A 126 16.23 -10.00 -15.99
N LYS A 127 17.19 -9.62 -16.84
CA LYS A 127 16.94 -9.09 -18.18
C LYS A 127 17.18 -10.14 -19.25
N ASP A 128 16.53 -9.95 -20.41
CA ASP A 128 16.82 -10.70 -21.63
C ASP A 128 18.10 -10.22 -22.33
N LYS A 129 18.42 -10.83 -23.48
CA LYS A 129 19.60 -10.49 -24.30
C LYS A 129 19.62 -9.03 -24.79
N ASP A 130 18.45 -8.40 -24.93
CA ASP A 130 18.27 -7.04 -25.42
C ASP A 130 18.17 -6.03 -24.26
N LYS A 131 18.48 -6.47 -23.03
CA LYS A 131 18.41 -5.73 -21.77
C LYS A 131 17.00 -5.29 -21.39
N ASN A 132 15.97 -6.04 -21.78
CA ASN A 132 14.60 -5.78 -21.31
C ASN A 132 14.25 -6.62 -20.09
N TYR A 133 13.47 -6.04 -19.18
CA TYR A 133 12.68 -6.79 -18.23
C TYR A 133 11.26 -6.94 -18.77
N ILE A 134 10.76 -8.18 -18.83
CA ILE A 134 9.43 -8.50 -19.35
C ILE A 134 8.68 -9.33 -18.31
N LYS A 135 7.49 -8.86 -17.93
CA LYS A 135 6.54 -9.58 -17.08
C LYS A 135 5.14 -9.50 -17.68
N GLY A 136 4.50 -10.66 -17.86
CA GLY A 136 3.17 -10.77 -18.47
C GLY A 136 3.20 -11.29 -19.90
N ASN A 137 2.06 -11.20 -20.59
CA ASN A 137 1.92 -11.68 -21.96
C ASN A 137 2.40 -10.61 -22.97
N VAL A 138 3.69 -10.59 -23.25
CA VAL A 138 4.32 -9.56 -24.10
C VAL A 138 4.97 -10.17 -25.32
N LEU A 139 4.49 -9.79 -26.51
CA LEU A 139 5.19 -9.99 -27.76
C LEU A 139 6.07 -8.78 -28.03
N LYS A 140 7.37 -8.99 -28.26
CA LYS A 140 8.33 -7.92 -28.55
C LYS A 140 9.04 -8.15 -29.88
N ASN A 141 9.23 -7.09 -30.66
CA ASN A 141 10.02 -7.09 -31.90
C ASN A 141 10.93 -5.85 -31.94
N ASN A 142 12.26 -6.02 -31.99
CA ASN A 142 13.21 -4.89 -31.94
C ASN A 142 12.95 -3.93 -30.75
N VAL A 143 12.93 -4.48 -29.53
CA VAL A 143 12.78 -3.70 -28.28
C VAL A 143 14.03 -3.85 -27.42
N GLN A 144 14.55 -2.74 -26.88
CA GLN A 144 15.80 -2.74 -26.11
C GLN A 144 15.73 -1.88 -24.85
N ASN A 145 16.50 -2.25 -23.82
CA ASN A 145 16.67 -1.49 -22.58
C ASN A 145 15.35 -1.05 -21.90
N SER A 146 14.30 -1.87 -21.96
CA SER A 146 12.96 -1.48 -21.52
C SER A 146 12.50 -2.28 -20.29
N TYR A 147 11.58 -1.72 -19.52
CA TYR A 147 10.85 -2.40 -18.44
C TYR A 147 9.39 -2.50 -18.85
N ILE A 148 8.89 -3.70 -19.12
CA ILE A 148 7.49 -3.93 -19.51
C ILE A 148 6.88 -4.93 -18.53
N SER A 149 5.89 -4.49 -17.77
CA SER A 149 5.13 -5.31 -16.83
C SER A 149 3.65 -5.03 -17.02
N SER A 150 2.86 -6.03 -17.40
CA SER A 150 1.44 -5.85 -17.68
C SER A 150 0.62 -7.10 -17.36
N ASN A 151 -0.61 -6.88 -16.92
CA ASN A 151 -1.62 -7.93 -16.79
C ASN A 151 -2.36 -8.19 -18.12
N ARG A 152 -2.23 -7.26 -19.08
CA ARG A 152 -2.83 -7.33 -20.42
C ARG A 152 -1.81 -7.86 -21.42
N THR A 153 -2.31 -8.20 -22.61
CA THR A 153 -1.43 -8.56 -23.73
C THR A 153 -0.82 -7.28 -24.31
N ILE A 154 0.51 -7.23 -24.43
CA ILE A 154 1.24 -6.13 -25.07
C ILE A 154 1.95 -6.64 -26.32
N VAL A 155 1.82 -5.89 -27.42
CA VAL A 155 2.67 -6.03 -28.60
C VAL A 155 3.53 -4.78 -28.70
N ALA A 156 4.85 -4.93 -28.55
CA ALA A 156 5.81 -3.84 -28.54
C ALA A 156 6.80 -3.98 -29.70
N SER A 157 6.93 -2.95 -30.55
CA SER A 157 7.82 -3.00 -31.71
C SER A 157 8.63 -1.72 -31.91
N ASN A 158 9.93 -1.85 -32.22
CA ASN A 158 10.83 -0.72 -32.53
C ASN A 158 10.92 0.32 -31.40
N LEU A 159 11.05 -0.15 -30.16
CA LEU A 159 11.07 0.70 -28.96
C LEU A 159 12.39 0.58 -28.19
N LYS A 160 12.81 1.66 -27.53
CA LYS A 160 14.00 1.65 -26.68
C LYS A 160 13.78 2.50 -25.44
N ASN A 161 14.33 2.06 -24.31
CA ASN A 161 14.24 2.76 -23.02
C ASN A 161 12.80 3.01 -22.57
N ILE A 162 11.85 2.11 -22.86
CA ILE A 162 10.46 2.30 -22.43
C ILE A 162 10.25 1.73 -21.04
N LEU A 163 9.57 2.48 -20.19
CA LEU A 163 8.90 1.98 -19.00
C LEU A 163 7.42 1.85 -19.31
N ALA A 164 6.92 0.62 -19.31
CA ALA A 164 5.50 0.28 -19.43
C ALA A 164 5.08 -0.54 -18.21
N VAL A 165 4.26 0.05 -17.35
CA VAL A 165 3.72 -0.60 -16.16
C VAL A 165 2.20 -0.51 -16.21
N ASP A 166 1.56 -1.64 -16.45
CA ASP A 166 0.12 -1.78 -16.48
C ASP A 166 -0.33 -2.59 -15.27
N ASN A 167 -1.19 -1.95 -14.47
CA ASN A 167 -1.89 -2.58 -13.37
C ASN A 167 -3.41 -2.41 -13.58
N ASN A 168 -4.22 -2.83 -12.61
CA ASN A 168 -5.67 -2.77 -12.74
C ASN A 168 -6.21 -1.32 -12.75
N ASP A 169 -5.45 -0.36 -12.23
CA ASP A 169 -5.85 1.05 -12.11
C ASP A 169 -5.46 1.87 -13.34
N VAL A 170 -4.22 1.69 -13.83
CA VAL A 170 -3.62 2.54 -14.87
C VAL A 170 -2.48 1.84 -15.60
N LEU A 171 -2.35 2.18 -16.89
CA LEU A 171 -1.13 1.97 -17.67
C LEU A 171 -0.26 3.23 -17.59
N TYR A 172 0.92 3.09 -16.98
CA TYR A 172 1.95 4.12 -16.98
C TYR A 172 3.00 3.83 -18.06
N LEU A 173 3.14 4.78 -18.99
CA LEU A 173 4.12 4.76 -20.08
C LEU A 173 5.06 5.96 -19.95
N SER A 174 6.36 5.74 -20.01
CA SER A 174 7.37 6.81 -19.98
C SER A 174 8.72 6.33 -20.50
N ASP A 175 9.70 7.22 -20.55
CA ASP A 175 11.10 6.84 -20.68
C ASP A 175 11.61 6.24 -19.35
N LEU A 176 12.27 5.09 -19.43
CA LEU A 176 12.79 4.34 -18.28
C LEU A 176 13.85 5.10 -17.48
N ARG A 177 14.49 6.11 -18.08
CA ARG A 177 15.48 6.97 -17.42
C ARG A 177 14.89 8.29 -16.97
N ASN A 178 13.73 8.68 -17.50
CA ASN A 178 13.02 9.91 -17.13
C ASN A 178 11.54 9.65 -16.79
N ASN A 179 11.29 9.15 -15.57
CA ASN A 179 9.97 8.74 -15.08
C ASN A 179 9.64 9.33 -13.70
N ASP A 180 9.70 10.66 -13.58
CA ASP A 180 9.32 11.34 -12.33
C ASP A 180 7.80 11.33 -12.11
N LEU A 181 7.28 10.18 -11.68
CA LEU A 181 5.86 10.02 -11.36
C LEU A 181 5.42 10.93 -10.19
N LYS A 182 6.35 11.30 -9.30
CA LYS A 182 6.04 12.14 -8.13
C LYS A 182 5.65 13.55 -8.55
N SER A 183 6.34 14.14 -9.53
CA SER A 183 5.96 15.47 -10.04
C SER A 183 4.68 15.45 -10.89
N LEU A 184 4.33 14.31 -11.48
CA LEU A 184 3.08 14.14 -12.22
C LEU A 184 1.85 13.93 -11.32
N TYR A 185 2.04 13.46 -10.09
CA TYR A 185 0.94 13.12 -9.18
C TYR A 185 -0.12 14.22 -9.02
N PRO A 186 0.20 15.52 -8.83
CA PRO A 186 -0.80 16.57 -8.71
C PRO A 186 -1.66 16.74 -9.97
N LEU A 187 -1.06 16.57 -11.16
CA LEU A 187 -1.77 16.65 -12.44
C LEU A 187 -2.69 15.45 -12.62
N ILE A 188 -2.23 14.26 -12.25
CA ILE A 188 -3.01 13.02 -12.30
C ILE A 188 -4.20 13.11 -11.34
N SER A 189 -3.98 13.53 -10.10
CA SER A 189 -5.05 13.66 -9.09
C SER A 189 -6.12 14.68 -9.52
N LYS A 190 -5.71 15.80 -10.14
CA LYS A 190 -6.66 16.79 -10.67
C LYS A 190 -7.47 16.28 -11.85
N LYS A 191 -6.84 15.56 -12.79
CA LYS A 191 -7.49 15.10 -14.03
C LYS A 191 -8.26 13.79 -13.86
N PHE A 192 -7.75 12.91 -13.01
CA PHE A 192 -8.24 11.55 -12.78
C PHE A 192 -8.34 11.25 -11.27
N PRO A 193 -9.16 11.98 -10.51
CA PRO A 193 -9.22 11.84 -9.05
C PRO A 193 -9.55 10.40 -8.60
N LYS A 194 -10.39 9.70 -9.37
CA LYS A 194 -10.73 8.29 -9.08
C LYS A 194 -9.51 7.36 -9.08
N ILE A 195 -8.50 7.60 -9.92
CA ILE A 195 -7.29 6.75 -9.99
C ILE A 195 -6.42 6.96 -8.74
N THR A 196 -6.43 8.16 -8.14
CA THR A 196 -5.63 8.45 -6.94
C THR A 196 -6.36 8.10 -5.65
N ASP A 197 -7.69 8.20 -5.65
CA ASP A 197 -8.49 8.11 -4.43
C ASP A 197 -9.07 6.70 -4.21
N GLN A 198 -9.23 5.93 -5.29
CA GLN A 198 -9.87 4.61 -5.25
C GLN A 198 -9.01 3.57 -5.96
N HIS A 199 -8.54 2.59 -5.20
CA HIS A 199 -7.90 1.41 -5.77
C HIS A 199 -8.95 0.47 -6.37
N THR A 200 -8.64 -0.12 -7.51
CA THR A 200 -9.46 -1.15 -8.15
C THR A 200 -9.65 -2.32 -7.20
N THR A 201 -8.61 -2.76 -6.49
CA THR A 201 -8.70 -3.79 -5.45
C THR A 201 -8.45 -3.18 -4.08
N THR A 202 -9.36 -3.39 -3.15
CA THR A 202 -9.29 -2.87 -1.78
C THR A 202 -9.27 -3.99 -0.76
N GLN A 203 -8.27 -3.99 0.13
CA GLN A 203 -8.16 -4.94 1.24
C GLN A 203 -9.14 -4.60 2.38
N ARG A 204 -9.70 -5.64 2.99
CA ARG A 204 -10.62 -5.57 4.14
C ARG A 204 -10.26 -6.64 5.17
N PRO A 205 -10.66 -6.47 6.45
CA PRO A 205 -10.39 -7.48 7.47
C PRO A 205 -10.95 -8.87 7.13
N TRP A 206 -12.09 -8.95 6.43
CA TRP A 206 -12.71 -10.19 5.98
C TRP A 206 -12.13 -10.76 4.68
N GLY A 207 -11.27 -10.03 3.96
CA GLY A 207 -10.84 -10.40 2.62
C GLY A 207 -10.53 -9.19 1.74
N GLN A 208 -11.09 -9.14 0.54
CA GLN A 208 -10.91 -8.01 -0.38
C GLN A 208 -12.10 -7.91 -1.32
N PHE A 209 -12.26 -6.74 -1.95
CA PHE A 209 -13.07 -6.61 -3.15
C PHE A 209 -12.31 -5.94 -4.28
N THR A 210 -12.69 -6.25 -5.52
CA THR A 210 -12.17 -5.64 -6.73
C THR A 210 -13.31 -5.04 -7.54
N ASN A 211 -13.24 -3.76 -7.90
CA ASN A 211 -14.16 -3.11 -8.83
C ASN A 211 -13.84 -3.55 -10.26
N ILE A 212 -14.64 -4.44 -10.83
CA ILE A 212 -14.41 -4.96 -12.19
C ILE A 212 -14.86 -3.95 -13.24
N PHE A 213 -16.05 -3.36 -13.02
CA PHE A 213 -16.64 -2.42 -13.96
C PHE A 213 -17.54 -1.42 -13.24
N VAL A 214 -17.53 -0.17 -13.70
CA VAL A 214 -18.42 0.89 -13.22
C VAL A 214 -19.14 1.49 -14.42
N GLY A 215 -20.44 1.23 -14.51
CA GLY A 215 -21.34 1.84 -15.48
C GLY A 215 -22.05 3.08 -14.94
N LYS A 216 -22.98 3.63 -15.72
CA LYS A 216 -23.73 4.84 -15.34
C LYS A 216 -24.61 4.60 -14.10
N ASN A 217 -25.34 3.49 -14.05
CA ASN A 217 -26.30 3.14 -12.99
C ASN A 217 -26.04 1.75 -12.37
N PHE A 218 -24.88 1.16 -12.64
CA PHE A 218 -24.51 -0.14 -12.10
C PHE A 218 -23.01 -0.25 -11.85
N GLN A 219 -22.62 -1.17 -10.97
CA GLN A 219 -21.23 -1.47 -10.65
C GLN A 219 -21.08 -2.98 -10.44
N VAL A 220 -20.00 -3.55 -10.97
CA VAL A 220 -19.68 -4.96 -10.80
C VAL A 220 -18.43 -5.08 -9.92
N LYS A 221 -18.53 -5.90 -8.87
CA LYS A 221 -17.43 -6.20 -7.95
C LYS A 221 -17.16 -7.69 -7.90
N GLU A 222 -15.90 -8.06 -7.75
CA GLU A 222 -15.50 -9.37 -7.24
C GLU A 222 -15.24 -9.23 -5.75
N LEU A 223 -15.88 -10.05 -4.93
CA LEU A 223 -15.59 -10.20 -3.50
C LEU A 223 -14.82 -11.49 -3.30
N VAL A 224 -13.65 -11.42 -2.64
CA VAL A 224 -12.90 -12.59 -2.17
C VAL A 224 -12.91 -12.59 -0.65
N VAL A 225 -13.72 -13.46 -0.06
CA VAL A 225 -13.88 -13.59 1.39
C VAL A 225 -13.00 -14.72 1.91
N LYS A 226 -12.06 -14.37 2.79
CA LYS A 226 -11.14 -15.35 3.41
C LYS A 226 -11.91 -16.34 4.27
N SER A 227 -11.29 -17.48 4.57
CA SER A 227 -11.81 -18.45 5.55
C SER A 227 -12.18 -17.76 6.86
N GLY A 228 -13.40 -17.98 7.35
CA GLY A 228 -13.93 -17.34 8.55
C GLY A 228 -14.29 -15.86 8.41
N GLY A 229 -14.10 -15.25 7.23
CA GLY A 229 -14.40 -13.84 6.98
C GLY A 229 -15.90 -13.54 7.04
N ILE A 230 -16.25 -12.41 7.68
CA ILE A 230 -17.64 -11.99 7.88
C ILE A 230 -17.81 -10.54 7.45
N LEU A 231 -18.68 -10.27 6.48
CA LEU A 231 -19.00 -8.88 6.12
C LEU A 231 -19.89 -8.24 7.19
N SER A 232 -19.97 -6.90 7.21
CA SER A 232 -20.91 -6.18 8.06
C SER A 232 -22.35 -6.65 7.79
N LEU A 233 -23.16 -6.72 8.84
CA LEU A 233 -24.61 -6.80 8.66
C LEU A 233 -25.03 -5.39 8.29
N GLN A 234 -25.57 -5.22 7.10
CA GLN A 234 -25.75 -3.90 6.52
C GLN A 234 -27.01 -3.83 5.66
N LYS A 235 -27.35 -2.61 5.25
CA LYS A 235 -28.35 -2.34 4.21
C LYS A 235 -27.91 -1.14 3.39
N HIS A 236 -28.52 -0.99 2.22
CA HIS A 236 -28.30 0.14 1.31
C HIS A 236 -29.59 0.90 1.10
N LYS A 237 -29.51 2.23 1.02
CA LYS A 237 -30.69 3.08 0.85
C LYS A 237 -31.04 3.29 -0.61
N TYR A 238 -30.06 3.29 -1.52
CA TYR A 238 -30.26 3.73 -2.90
C TYR A 238 -29.95 2.68 -3.98
N ARG A 239 -29.54 1.48 -3.58
CA ARG A 239 -29.20 0.38 -4.49
C ARG A 239 -29.75 -0.96 -4.07
N SER A 240 -29.89 -1.83 -5.06
CA SER A 240 -30.10 -3.27 -4.94
C SER A 240 -28.85 -4.00 -5.43
N GLU A 241 -28.73 -5.28 -5.10
CA GLU A 241 -27.56 -6.09 -5.44
C GLU A 241 -27.97 -7.46 -5.97
N ASN A 242 -27.21 -8.01 -6.91
CA ASN A 242 -27.30 -9.40 -7.32
C ASN A 242 -25.95 -10.07 -7.03
N TRP A 243 -25.97 -11.16 -6.29
CA TRP A 243 -24.76 -11.91 -5.95
C TRP A 243 -24.77 -13.26 -6.64
N VAL A 244 -23.65 -13.62 -7.24
CA VAL A 244 -23.42 -14.93 -7.85
C VAL A 244 -22.18 -15.56 -7.21
N VAL A 245 -22.31 -16.76 -6.67
CA VAL A 245 -21.18 -17.48 -6.07
C VAL A 245 -20.37 -18.13 -7.18
N VAL A 246 -19.10 -17.72 -7.34
CA VAL A 246 -18.20 -18.26 -8.38
C VAL A 246 -17.33 -19.39 -7.84
N GLU A 247 -17.00 -19.35 -6.55
CA GLU A 247 -16.14 -20.34 -5.90
C GLU A 247 -16.50 -20.46 -4.42
N GLY A 248 -16.59 -21.68 -3.90
CA GLY A 248 -16.88 -21.96 -2.49
C GLY A 248 -18.37 -21.97 -2.15
N LYS A 249 -18.68 -21.75 -0.87
CA LYS A 249 -20.03 -21.83 -0.30
C LYS A 249 -20.30 -20.58 0.55
N ALA A 250 -21.33 -19.82 0.19
CA ALA A 250 -21.69 -18.59 0.88
C ALA A 250 -22.77 -18.84 1.93
N ASN A 251 -22.53 -18.39 3.16
CA ASN A 251 -23.58 -18.31 4.18
C ASN A 251 -24.13 -16.88 4.16
N ILE A 252 -25.33 -16.72 3.63
CA ILE A 252 -25.99 -15.43 3.45
C ILE A 252 -27.04 -15.23 4.52
N THR A 253 -27.05 -14.06 5.16
CA THR A 253 -28.22 -13.58 5.89
C THR A 253 -28.95 -12.60 4.98
N LEU A 254 -30.25 -12.80 4.76
CA LEU A 254 -31.14 -11.86 4.09
C LEU A 254 -32.38 -11.64 4.97
N ASN A 255 -32.51 -10.43 5.49
CA ASN A 255 -33.42 -10.01 6.54
C ASN A 255 -33.31 -10.93 7.77
N LYS A 256 -34.29 -11.81 7.99
CA LYS A 256 -34.32 -12.78 9.10
C LYS A 256 -34.00 -14.21 8.66
N LYS A 257 -33.72 -14.44 7.37
CA LYS A 257 -33.46 -15.77 6.81
C LYS A 257 -31.96 -15.99 6.64
N ASN A 258 -31.51 -17.20 6.97
CA ASN A 258 -30.17 -17.69 6.63
C ASN A 258 -30.28 -18.62 5.44
N ILE A 259 -29.51 -18.35 4.40
CA ILE A 259 -29.53 -19.04 3.12
C ILE A 259 -28.09 -19.48 2.84
N ILE A 260 -27.95 -20.72 2.39
CA ILE A 260 -26.66 -21.26 1.97
C ILE A 260 -26.68 -21.31 0.44
N LEU A 261 -25.70 -20.67 -0.19
CA LEU A 261 -25.52 -20.69 -1.64
C LEU A 261 -24.23 -21.45 -1.97
N GLN A 262 -24.29 -22.31 -2.97
CA GLN A 262 -23.15 -23.04 -3.53
C GLN A 262 -22.66 -22.34 -4.80
N LYS A 263 -21.56 -22.84 -5.36
CA LYS A 263 -21.07 -22.38 -6.67
C LYS A 263 -22.20 -22.41 -7.71
N SER A 264 -22.27 -21.34 -8.51
CA SER A 264 -23.29 -21.06 -9.52
C SER A 264 -24.67 -20.68 -9.01
N ASP A 265 -24.94 -20.75 -7.70
CA ASP A 265 -26.15 -20.16 -7.13
C ASP A 265 -26.07 -18.63 -7.12
N SER A 266 -27.24 -17.99 -7.15
CA SER A 266 -27.36 -16.54 -7.08
C SER A 266 -28.46 -16.10 -6.12
N ILE A 267 -28.38 -14.86 -5.67
CA ILE A 267 -29.43 -14.22 -4.86
C ILE A 267 -29.57 -12.75 -5.22
N PHE A 268 -30.82 -12.29 -5.28
CA PHE A 268 -31.15 -10.87 -5.36
C PHE A 268 -31.34 -10.30 -3.96
N ILE A 269 -30.71 -9.16 -3.70
CA ILE A 269 -30.79 -8.38 -2.48
C ILE A 269 -31.58 -7.11 -2.80
N PRO A 270 -32.85 -7.02 -2.39
CA PRO A 270 -33.67 -5.84 -2.62
C PRO A 270 -33.11 -4.61 -1.92
N GLN A 271 -33.39 -3.43 -2.49
CA GLN A 271 -33.07 -2.15 -1.86
C GLN A 271 -33.68 -2.06 -0.45
N GLY A 272 -32.90 -1.58 0.52
CA GLY A 272 -33.31 -1.49 1.92
C GLY A 272 -33.27 -2.80 2.70
N ALA A 273 -33.06 -3.96 2.04
CA ALA A 273 -32.98 -5.25 2.72
C ALA A 273 -31.71 -5.34 3.58
N VAL A 274 -31.86 -5.90 4.78
CA VAL A 274 -30.73 -6.17 5.67
C VAL A 274 -30.03 -7.44 5.21
N HIS A 275 -28.73 -7.40 4.96
CA HIS A 275 -28.01 -8.54 4.40
C HIS A 275 -26.57 -8.67 4.92
N ARG A 276 -26.00 -9.86 4.77
CA ARG A 276 -24.60 -10.18 5.12
C ARG A 276 -24.10 -11.41 4.36
N ILE A 277 -22.82 -11.39 3.99
CA ILE A 277 -22.05 -12.56 3.54
C ILE A 277 -21.16 -13.06 4.68
N GLN A 278 -21.11 -14.37 4.88
CA GLN A 278 -20.14 -15.05 5.74
C GLN A 278 -19.52 -16.25 5.00
N ASN A 279 -18.19 -16.37 5.08
CA ASN A 279 -17.49 -17.59 4.68
C ASN A 279 -17.18 -18.42 5.93
N ARG A 280 -17.80 -19.60 6.05
CA ARG A 280 -17.55 -20.56 7.15
C ARG A 280 -16.60 -21.69 6.74
N GLU A 281 -16.23 -21.74 5.48
CA GLU A 281 -15.36 -22.77 4.94
C GLU A 281 -13.89 -22.45 5.20
N LYS A 282 -13.03 -23.47 5.10
CA LYS A 282 -11.57 -23.32 5.22
C LYS A 282 -10.92 -22.75 3.97
N SER A 283 -11.59 -22.84 2.82
CA SER A 283 -11.17 -22.25 1.55
C SER A 283 -11.72 -20.83 1.38
N ILE A 284 -11.24 -20.12 0.36
CA ILE A 284 -11.80 -18.81 0.00
C ILE A 284 -13.20 -18.95 -0.60
N LEU A 285 -13.99 -17.89 -0.46
CA LEU A 285 -15.28 -17.72 -1.12
C LEU A 285 -15.15 -16.58 -2.12
N LYS A 286 -15.54 -16.79 -3.38
CA LYS A 286 -15.61 -15.76 -4.41
C LYS A 286 -17.05 -15.49 -4.82
N ILE A 287 -17.44 -14.22 -4.83
CA ILE A 287 -18.76 -13.76 -5.24
C ILE A 287 -18.58 -12.65 -6.27
N ILE A 288 -19.35 -12.69 -7.35
CA ILE A 288 -19.57 -11.52 -8.21
C ILE A 288 -20.82 -10.80 -7.71
N GLU A 289 -20.66 -9.53 -7.40
CA GLU A 289 -21.72 -8.63 -6.98
C GLU A 289 -22.01 -7.63 -8.09
N VAL A 290 -23.26 -7.56 -8.51
CA VAL A 290 -23.77 -6.53 -9.43
C VAL A 290 -24.68 -5.61 -8.64
N GLN A 291 -24.22 -4.39 -8.41
CA GLN A 291 -24.98 -3.33 -7.76
C GLN A 291 -25.73 -2.52 -8.80
N THR A 292 -27.01 -2.22 -8.58
CA THR A 292 -27.84 -1.38 -9.47
C THR A 292 -28.64 -0.38 -8.64
N GLY A 293 -28.61 0.89 -9.02
CA GLY A 293 -29.29 1.95 -8.28
C GLY A 293 -28.98 3.36 -8.76
N SER A 294 -29.60 4.35 -8.13
CA SER A 294 -29.36 5.77 -8.41
C SER A 294 -28.08 6.30 -7.78
N TYR A 295 -27.55 5.59 -6.77
CA TYR A 295 -26.31 5.93 -6.07
C TYR A 295 -25.60 4.66 -5.60
N LEU A 296 -24.30 4.56 -5.85
CA LEU A 296 -23.49 3.34 -5.63
C LEU A 296 -22.28 3.57 -4.71
N GLY A 297 -22.19 4.74 -4.08
CA GLY A 297 -21.09 5.08 -3.16
C GLY A 297 -21.00 4.14 -1.96
N GLU A 298 -19.80 3.97 -1.41
CA GLU A 298 -19.56 3.17 -0.19
C GLU A 298 -20.13 3.83 1.08
N ASP A 299 -20.51 5.10 1.00
CA ASP A 299 -21.22 5.87 2.02
C ASP A 299 -22.75 5.59 2.05
N ASP A 300 -23.31 4.88 1.07
CA ASP A 300 -24.68 4.33 1.13
C ASP A 300 -24.79 3.13 2.10
N ILE A 301 -23.67 2.65 2.64
CA ILE A 301 -23.64 1.48 3.50
C ILE A 301 -24.03 1.86 4.92
N VAL A 302 -25.23 1.46 5.35
CA VAL A 302 -25.66 1.56 6.74
C VAL A 302 -25.29 0.27 7.46
N ARG A 303 -24.28 0.32 8.33
CA ARG A 303 -23.80 -0.84 9.11
C ARG A 303 -24.60 -0.99 10.40
N ILE A 304 -25.16 -2.18 10.60
CA ILE A 304 -25.97 -2.55 11.77
C ILE A 304 -25.10 -3.32 12.78
N LYS A 305 -24.25 -4.22 12.29
CA LYS A 305 -23.31 -4.98 13.12
C LYS A 305 -22.03 -5.24 12.36
N ASP A 306 -20.89 -4.82 12.91
CA ASP A 306 -19.57 -5.03 12.35
C ASP A 306 -18.62 -5.53 13.44
N ILE A 307 -17.95 -6.66 13.20
CA ILE A 307 -17.01 -7.25 14.16
C ILE A 307 -15.61 -6.62 14.10
N TYR A 308 -15.37 -5.73 13.14
CA TYR A 308 -14.09 -5.07 12.90
C TYR A 308 -14.12 -3.58 13.26
N GLY A 309 -15.17 -3.08 13.91
CA GLY A 309 -15.23 -1.70 14.40
C GLY A 309 -15.32 -0.63 13.31
N ARG A 310 -15.92 -0.95 12.15
CA ARG A 310 -16.10 -0.02 11.01
C ARG A 310 -17.48 0.65 10.97
N ALA A 311 -18.29 0.42 12.01
CA ALA A 311 -19.65 0.92 12.14
C ALA A 311 -19.67 2.33 12.72
#